data_AF-A0A933X9K1-F1
#
_entry.id   AF-A0A933X9K1-F1
#
_cell.length_a   1.000
_cell.length_b   1.000
_cell.length_c   1.000
_cell.angle_alpha   90.00
_cell.angle_beta   90.00
_cell.angle_gamma   90.00
#
_symmetry.space_group_name_H-M   'P 1'
#
loop_
_entity.id
_entity.type
_entity.pdbx_description
1 polymer ?
#
loop_
_entity_poly.entity_id
_entity_poly.type
_entity_poly.pdbx_seq_one_letter_code
_entity_poly.pdbx_strand_id
1 'polypeptide(L)'
;MLQIKKRKDGAIGIRFMSTICFYQDTRHEKTLYWIQEVLGIGYLSKRNDGMTELRINGYKQVRDILKLLLPYIRFKKLQANALYSACEILCGAKFKMLGEGKLKKLVNYMVVIQNENYVTKKKKTREELLAMLGLTL
;
A
#
# COMPACT_ATOMS: atom_id res chain seq x y z
N MET A 1 -0.73 -1.11 -2.93
CA MET A 1 -1.93 -0.67 -2.18
C MET A 1 -1.50 0.31 -1.09
N LEU A 2 -2.33 1.33 -0.82
CA LEU A 2 -2.23 2.19 0.36
C LEU A 2 -3.60 2.21 1.05
N GLN A 3 -3.65 1.92 2.34
CA GLN A 3 -4.89 1.78 3.10
C GLN A 3 -4.81 2.53 4.43
N ILE A 4 -5.95 2.99 4.96
CA ILE A 4 -6.08 3.38 6.37
C ILE A 4 -6.72 2.22 7.13
N LYS A 5 -6.08 1.77 8.20
CA LYS A 5 -6.55 0.69 9.07
C LYS A 5 -6.83 1.26 10.45
N LYS A 6 -8.02 0.96 11.00
CA LYS A 6 -8.32 1.22 12.42
C LYS A 6 -7.44 0.35 13.30
N ARG A 7 -7.02 0.90 14.43
CA ARG A 7 -6.23 0.25 15.48
C ARG A 7 -6.97 0.45 16.79
N LYS A 8 -7.06 -0.60 17.60
CA LYS A 8 -7.54 -0.51 18.98
C LYS A 8 -6.40 -0.06 19.91
N ASP A 9 -5.18 -0.31 19.47
CA ASP A 9 -3.90 -0.10 20.12
C ASP A 9 -3.24 1.21 19.61
N GLY A 10 -3.59 2.34 20.23
CA GLY A 10 -2.88 3.61 20.03
C GLY A 10 -3.79 4.85 20.12
N ALA A 11 -3.25 5.95 20.64
CA ALA A 11 -4.01 7.20 20.90
C ALA A 11 -4.71 7.79 19.67
N ILE A 12 -4.19 7.52 18.46
CA ILE A 12 -4.75 8.03 17.20
C ILE A 12 -5.78 7.04 16.62
N GLY A 13 -5.78 5.78 17.04
CA GLY A 13 -6.75 4.77 16.61
C GLY A 13 -6.71 4.38 15.13
N ILE A 14 -5.75 4.90 14.34
CA ILE A 14 -5.59 4.59 12.91
C ILE A 14 -4.11 4.50 12.50
N ARG A 15 -3.85 3.79 11.40
CA ARG A 15 -2.54 3.78 10.71
C ARG A 15 -2.71 3.74 9.20
N PHE A 16 -1.76 4.34 8.49
CA PHE A 16 -1.57 4.02 7.07
C PHE A 16 -0.89 2.64 6.93
N MET A 17 -1.20 1.92 5.86
CA MET A 17 -0.57 0.64 5.51
C MET A 17 -0.24 0.63 4.03
N SER A 18 1.05 0.60 3.72
CA SER A 18 1.56 0.38 2.36
C SER A 18 1.82 -1.11 2.15
N THR A 19 1.47 -1.60 0.97
CA THR A 19 1.66 -3.01 0.60
C THR A 19 1.96 -3.18 -0.88
N ILE A 20 2.96 -3.99 -1.21
CA ILE A 20 3.10 -4.65 -2.51
C ILE A 20 2.64 -6.09 -2.32
N CYS A 21 1.83 -6.60 -3.25
CA CYS A 21 1.33 -7.96 -3.19
C CYS A 21 1.44 -8.60 -4.57
N PHE A 22 2.02 -9.79 -4.60
CA PHE A 22 2.04 -10.67 -5.77
C PHE A 22 1.11 -11.84 -5.48
N TYR A 23 0.42 -12.31 -6.51
CA TYR A 23 -0.52 -13.41 -6.43
C TYR A 23 -0.13 -14.47 -7.44
N GLN A 24 -0.28 -15.74 -7.07
CA GLN A 24 -0.10 -16.86 -7.97
C GLN A 24 -1.05 -18.00 -7.58
N ASP A 25 -1.49 -18.78 -8.55
CA ASP A 25 -2.16 -20.06 -8.27
C ASP A 25 -1.24 -20.92 -7.39
N THR A 26 -1.80 -21.53 -6.34
CA THR A 26 -0.99 -22.27 -5.36
C THR A 26 -0.20 -23.42 -6.00
N ARG A 27 -0.68 -24.01 -7.08
CA ARG A 27 0.05 -25.06 -7.84
C ARG A 27 1.36 -24.55 -8.45
N HIS A 28 1.50 -23.23 -8.61
CA HIS A 28 2.65 -22.57 -9.21
C HIS A 28 3.35 -21.59 -8.24
N GLU A 29 3.13 -21.74 -6.92
CA GLU A 29 3.64 -20.80 -5.91
C GLU A 29 5.17 -20.64 -5.87
N LYS A 30 5.93 -21.59 -6.44
CA LYS A 30 7.41 -21.54 -6.49
C LYS A 30 7.95 -20.23 -7.02
N THR A 31 7.28 -19.59 -7.98
CA THR A 31 7.70 -18.28 -8.51
C THR A 31 7.63 -17.17 -7.47
N LEU A 32 6.70 -17.26 -6.50
CA LEU A 32 6.60 -16.30 -5.41
C LEU A 32 7.75 -16.44 -4.41
N TYR A 33 8.21 -17.67 -4.14
CA TYR A 33 9.40 -17.90 -3.31
C TYR A 33 10.65 -17.30 -3.96
N TRP A 34 10.83 -17.51 -5.27
CA TRP A 34 11.93 -16.87 -6.00
C TRP A 34 11.89 -15.33 -5.91
N ILE A 35 10.70 -14.71 -6.06
CA ILE A 35 10.56 -13.25 -5.88
C ILE A 35 10.94 -12.84 -4.45
N GLN A 36 10.52 -13.60 -3.44
CA GLN A 36 10.85 -13.33 -2.04
C GLN A 36 12.36 -13.40 -1.80
N GLU A 37 13.04 -14.40 -2.36
CA GLU A 37 14.49 -14.57 -2.27
C GLU A 37 15.22 -13.40 -2.93
N VAL A 38 14.83 -13.02 -4.15
CA VAL A 38 15.42 -11.87 -4.87
C VAL A 38 15.22 -10.56 -4.11
N LEU A 39 14.05 -10.34 -3.51
CA LEU A 39 13.76 -9.12 -2.76
C LEU A 39 14.27 -9.17 -1.31
N GLY A 40 14.64 -10.34 -0.79
CA GLY A 40 15.09 -10.57 0.58
C GLY A 40 14.04 -10.25 1.66
N ILE A 41 12.77 -10.11 1.30
CA ILE A 41 11.71 -9.66 2.21
C ILE A 41 10.32 -10.09 1.77
N GLY A 42 9.40 -10.06 2.72
CA GLY A 42 8.00 -10.40 2.54
C GLY A 42 7.68 -11.73 3.18
N TYR A 43 6.40 -12.05 3.21
CA TYR A 43 5.92 -13.33 3.69
C TYR A 43 4.91 -13.89 2.71
N LEU A 44 4.87 -15.21 2.60
CA LEU A 44 3.88 -15.92 1.81
C LEU A 44 2.75 -16.42 2.70
N SER A 45 1.54 -16.45 2.13
CA SER A 45 0.40 -17.10 2.77
C SER A 45 -0.50 -17.75 1.73
N LYS A 46 -0.98 -18.95 2.04
CA LYS A 46 -1.98 -19.66 1.25
C LYS A 46 -3.37 -19.20 1.66
N ARG A 47 -4.19 -18.85 0.67
CA ARG A 47 -5.58 -18.47 0.87
C ARG A 47 -6.48 -19.70 0.71
N ASN A 48 -7.67 -19.62 1.26
CA ASN A 48 -8.69 -20.67 1.18
C ASN A 48 -9.35 -20.79 -0.22
N ASP A 49 -8.97 -19.94 -1.18
CA ASP A 49 -9.48 -19.95 -2.56
C ASP A 49 -8.47 -20.50 -3.58
N GLY A 50 -7.44 -21.22 -3.12
CA GLY A 50 -6.43 -21.83 -3.99
C GLY A 50 -5.36 -20.86 -4.49
N MET A 51 -5.33 -19.61 -4.02
CA MET A 51 -4.28 -18.64 -4.34
C MET A 51 -3.23 -18.55 -3.25
N THR A 52 -1.96 -18.40 -3.64
CA THR A 52 -0.88 -17.99 -2.74
C THR A 52 -0.54 -16.53 -2.99
N GLU A 53 -0.27 -15.79 -1.92
CA GLU A 53 0.16 -14.39 -2.00
C GLU A 53 1.51 -14.18 -1.34
N LEU A 54 2.40 -13.42 -1.99
CA LEU A 54 3.58 -12.83 -1.37
C LEU A 54 3.25 -11.39 -1.01
N ARG A 55 3.34 -11.04 0.28
CA ARG A 55 3.03 -9.71 0.78
C ARG A 55 4.25 -9.03 1.37
N ILE A 56 4.48 -7.80 0.94
CA ILE A 56 5.55 -6.92 1.46
C ILE A 56 4.88 -5.67 2.02
N ASN A 57 5.09 -5.41 3.32
CA ASN A 57 4.49 -4.29 4.04
C ASN A 57 5.57 -3.35 4.59
N GLY A 58 5.16 -2.11 4.87
CA GLY A 58 6.01 -1.11 5.51
C GLY A 58 6.47 -0.02 4.55
N TYR A 59 6.49 1.23 5.01
CA TYR A 59 6.71 2.39 4.14
C TYR A 59 8.10 2.34 3.51
N LYS A 60 9.13 2.08 4.32
CA LYS A 60 10.54 2.05 3.87
C LYS A 60 10.75 0.93 2.85
N GLN A 61 10.35 -0.28 3.19
CA GLN A 61 10.48 -1.47 2.34
C GLN A 61 9.79 -1.27 0.99
N VAL A 62 8.52 -0.83 1.01
CA VAL A 62 7.73 -0.61 -0.20
C VAL A 62 8.34 0.49 -1.06
N ARG A 63 8.79 1.59 -0.46
CA ARG A 63 9.47 2.67 -1.19
C ARG A 63 10.72 2.17 -1.89
N ASP A 64 11.61 1.50 -1.17
CA ASP A 64 12.92 1.10 -1.67
C ASP A 64 12.77 0.11 -2.83
N ILE A 65 11.84 -0.84 -2.73
CA ILE A 65 11.51 -1.77 -3.81
C ILE A 65 10.90 -1.03 -5.02
N LEU A 66 9.93 -0.13 -4.79
CA LEU A 66 9.34 0.62 -5.90
C LEU A 66 10.37 1.49 -6.61
N LYS A 67 11.33 2.09 -5.89
CA LYS A 67 12.42 2.85 -6.51
C LYS A 67 13.18 2.03 -7.55
N LEU A 68 13.45 0.76 -7.25
CA LEU A 68 14.15 -0.16 -8.14
C LEU A 68 13.27 -0.63 -9.30
N LEU A 69 11.98 -0.89 -9.05
CA LEU A 69 11.06 -1.45 -10.04
C LEU A 69 10.45 -0.41 -10.99
N LEU A 70 10.31 0.84 -10.54
CA LEU A 70 9.61 1.92 -11.27
C LEU A 70 10.06 2.11 -12.74
N PRO A 71 11.37 2.03 -13.09
CA PRO A 71 11.81 2.13 -14.48
C PRO A 71 11.22 1.05 -15.40
N TYR A 72 10.85 -0.10 -14.85
CA TYR A 72 10.39 -1.28 -15.59
C TYR A 72 8.87 -1.45 -15.56
N ILE A 73 8.17 -0.78 -14.64
CA ILE A 73 6.72 -0.89 -14.51
C ILE A 73 6.03 -0.12 -15.64
N ARG A 74 5.25 -0.84 -16.46
CA ARG A 74 4.41 -0.26 -17.53
C ARG A 74 2.95 -0.12 -17.10
N PHE A 75 2.26 -1.25 -16.90
CA PHE A 75 0.81 -1.27 -16.65
C PHE A 75 0.40 -0.65 -15.31
N LYS A 76 1.26 -0.72 -14.29
CA LYS A 76 0.97 -0.20 -12.95
C LYS A 76 1.69 1.12 -12.65
N LYS A 77 2.17 1.84 -13.67
CA LYS A 77 3.09 2.96 -13.50
C LYS A 77 2.48 4.08 -12.65
N LEU A 78 1.22 4.45 -12.89
CA LEU A 78 0.54 5.52 -12.13
C LEU A 78 0.38 5.15 -10.65
N GLN A 79 -0.19 3.98 -10.35
CA GLN A 79 -0.33 3.53 -8.96
C GLN A 79 1.01 3.30 -8.25
N ALA A 80 2.04 2.84 -8.97
CA ALA A 80 3.38 2.64 -8.41
C ALA A 80 4.04 3.97 -8.03
N ASN A 81 3.96 4.98 -8.90
CA ASN A 81 4.47 6.33 -8.61
C ASN A 81 3.74 6.99 -7.44
N ALA A 82 2.41 6.86 -7.40
CA ALA A 82 1.59 7.37 -6.29
C ALA A 82 1.96 6.68 -4.96
N LEU A 83 2.12 5.35 -4.97
CA LEU A 83 2.51 4.60 -3.78
C LEU A 83 3.94 4.94 -3.32
N TYR A 84 4.88 5.08 -4.26
CA TYR A 84 6.25 5.52 -3.97
C TYR A 84 6.26 6.89 -3.28
N SER A 85 5.59 7.87 -3.89
CA SER A 85 5.48 9.24 -3.35
C SER A 85 4.82 9.28 -1.98
N ALA A 86 3.76 8.48 -1.77
CA ALA A 86 3.12 8.37 -0.46
C ALA A 86 4.06 7.76 0.59
N CYS A 87 4.84 6.74 0.21
CA CYS A 87 5.79 6.11 1.13
C CYS A 87 6.95 7.05 1.50
N GLU A 88 7.39 7.94 0.60
CA GLU A 88 8.39 8.99 0.93
C GLU A 88 7.88 9.92 2.04
N ILE A 89 6.63 10.39 1.93
CA ILE A 89 6.00 11.21 2.98
C ILE A 89 5.92 10.45 4.30
N LEU A 90 5.51 9.17 4.26
CA LEU A 90 5.28 8.34 5.44
C LEU A 90 6.59 7.85 6.09
N CYS A 91 7.71 7.77 5.36
CA CYS A 91 9.02 7.46 5.92
C CYS A 91 9.64 8.69 6.63
N GLY A 92 9.38 9.88 6.12
CA GLY A 92 10.02 11.12 6.60
C GLY A 92 9.46 11.67 7.92
N ALA A 93 8.33 11.17 8.42
CA ALA A 93 7.71 11.68 9.63
C ALA A 93 6.81 10.66 10.34
N LYS A 94 6.73 10.76 11.67
CA LYS A 94 5.71 10.06 12.45
C LYS A 94 4.33 10.64 12.13
N PHE A 95 3.27 9.83 12.25
CA PHE A 95 1.89 10.25 11.93
C PHE A 95 1.49 11.55 12.64
N LYS A 96 1.80 11.70 13.93
CA LYS A 96 1.50 12.90 14.74
C LYS A 96 2.12 14.19 14.19
N MET A 97 3.15 14.07 13.36
CA MET A 97 3.88 15.19 12.74
C MET A 97 3.40 15.46 11.31
N LEU A 98 2.45 14.67 10.79
CA LEU A 98 1.85 14.91 9.48
C LEU A 98 0.79 16.01 9.62
N GLY A 99 1.14 17.23 9.24
CA GLY A 99 0.18 18.31 9.11
C GLY A 99 -0.90 18.00 8.06
N GLU A 100 -2.01 18.72 8.15
CA GLU A 100 -3.18 18.55 7.29
C GLU A 100 -2.85 18.51 5.79
N GLY A 101 -1.96 19.39 5.32
CA GLY A 101 -1.54 19.40 3.91
C GLY A 101 -0.89 18.09 3.44
N LYS A 102 -0.07 17.45 4.29
CA LYS A 102 0.53 16.14 3.99
C LYS A 102 -0.52 15.04 4.01
N LEU A 103 -1.45 15.07 4.96
CA LEU A 103 -2.55 14.11 5.05
C LEU A 103 -3.49 14.20 3.83
N LYS A 104 -3.86 15.41 3.38
CA LYS A 104 -4.62 15.64 2.14
C LYS A 104 -3.87 15.10 0.91
N LYS A 105 -2.56 15.29 0.82
CA LYS A 105 -1.73 14.69 -0.24
C LYS A 105 -1.76 13.16 -0.21
N LEU A 106 -1.64 12.55 0.98
CA LEU A 106 -1.75 11.09 1.13
C LEU A 106 -3.11 10.56 0.67
N VAL A 107 -4.20 11.26 1.01
CA VAL A 107 -5.55 10.90 0.52
C VAL A 107 -5.62 10.98 -1.01
N ASN A 108 -5.07 12.03 -1.63
CA ASN A 108 -5.05 12.14 -3.09
C ASN A 108 -4.29 10.96 -3.73
N TYR A 109 -3.14 10.55 -3.18
CA TYR A 109 -2.44 9.35 -3.66
C TYR A 109 -3.26 8.07 -3.46
N MET A 110 -4.00 7.93 -2.36
CA MET A 110 -4.89 6.80 -2.15
C MET A 110 -5.98 6.71 -3.23
N VAL A 111 -6.60 7.83 -3.58
CA VAL A 111 -7.63 7.90 -4.63
C VAL A 111 -7.05 7.51 -5.99
N VAL A 112 -5.86 8.01 -6.35
CA VAL A 112 -5.16 7.59 -7.58
C VAL A 112 -4.93 6.08 -7.58
N ILE A 113 -4.37 5.51 -6.50
CA ILE A 113 -4.13 4.07 -6.40
C ILE A 113 -5.43 3.27 -6.52
N GLN A 114 -6.53 3.74 -5.92
CA GLN A 114 -7.83 3.08 -6.02
C GLN A 114 -8.41 3.14 -7.43
N ASN A 115 -8.28 4.25 -8.14
CA ASN A 115 -8.79 4.42 -9.50
C ASN A 115 -8.06 3.53 -10.50
N GLU A 116 -6.74 3.39 -10.34
CA GLU A 116 -5.88 2.54 -11.17
C GLU A 116 -6.01 1.03 -10.88
N ASN A 117 -6.73 0.63 -9.82
CA ASN A 117 -6.98 -0.78 -9.53
C ASN A 117 -8.24 -1.26 -10.26
N TYR A 118 -8.06 -2.31 -11.07
CA TYR A 118 -9.05 -2.88 -12.01
C TYR A 118 -10.45 -3.08 -11.42
N VAL A 119 -10.59 -3.75 -10.27
CA VAL A 119 -11.89 -3.95 -9.62
C VAL A 119 -11.70 -4.00 -8.11
N THR A 120 -12.49 -3.21 -7.39
CA THR A 120 -12.63 -3.34 -5.93
C THR A 120 -14.11 -3.27 -5.60
N LYS A 121 -14.65 -4.26 -4.86
CA LYS A 121 -16.07 -4.32 -4.49
C LYS A 121 -16.57 -3.06 -3.75
N LYS A 122 -15.67 -2.32 -3.08
CA LYS A 122 -15.96 -1.05 -2.42
C LYS A 122 -14.71 -0.16 -2.40
N LYS A 123 -14.73 0.96 -3.13
CA LYS A 123 -13.73 2.04 -3.01
C LYS A 123 -14.21 3.00 -1.94
N LYS A 124 -13.28 3.56 -1.15
CA LYS A 124 -13.63 4.66 -0.25
C LYS A 124 -13.60 5.96 -1.02
N THR A 125 -14.58 6.82 -0.82
CA THR A 125 -14.54 8.16 -1.42
C THR A 125 -13.45 9.00 -0.75
N ARG A 126 -13.09 10.12 -1.39
CA ARG A 126 -12.14 11.06 -0.84
C ARG A 126 -12.62 11.61 0.50
N GLU A 127 -13.91 11.89 0.61
CA GLU A 127 -14.58 12.43 1.79
C GLU A 127 -14.54 11.39 2.93
N GLU A 128 -14.84 10.13 2.65
CA GLU A 128 -14.71 9.05 3.64
C GLU A 128 -13.27 8.93 4.16
N LEU A 129 -12.26 9.06 3.28
CA LEU A 129 -10.86 8.99 3.67
C LEU A 129 -10.43 10.20 4.50
N LEU A 130 -10.92 11.41 4.18
CA LEU A 130 -10.67 12.62 4.98
C LEU A 130 -11.33 12.54 6.34
N ALA A 131 -12.58 12.07 6.41
CA ALA A 131 -13.29 11.87 7.67
C ALA A 131 -12.58 10.86 8.57
N MET A 132 -12.04 9.78 7.99
CA MET A 132 -11.21 8.83 8.73
C MET A 132 -9.93 9.43 9.33
N LEU A 133 -9.47 10.58 8.83
CA LEU A 133 -8.30 11.30 9.33
C LEU A 133 -8.67 12.49 10.22
N GLY A 134 -9.97 12.72 10.49
CA GLY A 134 -10.44 13.87 11.25
C GLY A 134 -10.28 15.20 10.51
N LEU A 135 -10.29 15.18 9.18
CA LEU A 135 -10.08 16.37 8.32
C LEU A 135 -11.37 16.91 7.69
N THR A 136 -12.52 16.44 8.16
CA THR A 136 -13.84 16.96 7.80
C THR A 136 -14.48 17.54 9.06
N LEU A 137 -15.21 18.63 8.88
CA LEU A 137 -16.07 19.23 9.90
C LEU A 137 -17.18 18.25 10.33
#